data_AF-A0A3D3J2X7-F1
#
_entry.id   AF-A0A3D3J2X7-F1
#
_cell.length_a   1.000
_cell.length_b   1.000
_cell.length_c   1.000
_cell.angle_alpha   90.00
_cell.angle_beta   90.00
_cell.angle_gamma   90.00
#
_symmetry.space_group_name_H-M   'P 1'
#
loop_
_entity.id
_entity.type
_entity.pdbx_description
1 polymer ?
#
loop_
_entity_poly.entity_id
_entity_poly.type
_entity_poly.pdbx_seq_one_letter_code
_entity_poly.pdbx_strand_id
1 'polypeptide(L)' 'MSTDYKPIKEGKVREIYDIGEALILVATDRISCFDVILNNKVTKKGAVLTQMSKFWFDMTKDILPNHM' A
#
# COMPACT_ATOMS: atom_id res chain seq x y z
N MET A 1 -14.89 4.41 19.37
CA MET A 1 -13.83 3.45 19.74
C MET A 1 -13.05 3.17 18.46
N SER A 2 -11.76 3.48 18.38
CA SER A 2 -10.99 3.08 17.19
C SER A 2 -10.70 1.59 17.32
N THR A 3 -11.26 0.78 16.43
CA THR A 3 -10.90 -0.62 16.30
C THR A 3 -9.45 -0.68 15.84
N ASP A 4 -8.58 -1.28 16.64
CA ASP A 4 -7.15 -1.39 16.33
C ASP A 4 -6.96 -2.59 15.39
N TYR A 5 -6.81 -2.32 14.09
CA TYR A 5 -6.62 -3.35 13.07
C TYR A 5 -5.15 -3.76 13.01
N LYS A 6 -4.87 -5.06 13.07
CA LYS A 6 -3.53 -5.62 12.80
C LYS A 6 -3.41 -6.03 11.34
N PRO A 7 -2.25 -5.84 10.69
CA PRO A 7 -2.08 -6.29 9.33
C PRO A 7 -2.11 -7.82 9.28
N ILE A 8 -2.88 -8.38 8.34
CA ILE A 8 -2.89 -9.82 8.05
C ILE A 8 -1.64 -10.23 7.24
N LYS A 9 -0.99 -9.28 6.58
CA LYS A 9 0.26 -9.48 5.86
C LYS A 9 1.10 -8.21 5.82
N GLU A 10 2.39 -8.36 6.10
CA GLU A 10 3.37 -7.31 5.96
C GLU A 10 4.37 -7.67 4.86
N GLY A 11 4.34 -6.93 3.76
CA GLY A 11 5.35 -6.99 2.72
C GLY A 11 6.48 -5.99 2.96
N LYS A 12 7.48 -6.02 2.06
CA LYS A 12 8.61 -5.08 2.08
C LYS A 12 8.15 -3.62 2.14
N VAL A 13 7.08 -3.28 1.39
CA VAL A 13 6.57 -1.91 1.26
C VAL A 13 5.12 -1.74 1.70
N ARG A 14 4.26 -2.75 1.54
CA ARG A 14 2.83 -2.64 1.83
C ARG A 14 2.41 -3.50 3.01
N GLU A 15 1.50 -2.98 3.81
CA GLU A 15 0.75 -3.71 4.83
C GLU A 15 -0.67 -3.93 4.30
N ILE A 16 -1.23 -5.11 4.55
CA ILE A 16 -2.58 -5.48 4.14
C ILE A 16 -3.40 -5.69 5.40
N TYR A 17 -4.50 -4.95 5.53
CA TYR A 17 -5.47 -5.08 6.60
C TYR A 17 -6.77 -5.62 6.03
N ASP A 18 -7.37 -6.56 6.74
CA ASP A 18 -8.66 -7.14 6.41
C ASP A 18 -9.75 -6.46 7.24
N ILE A 19 -10.75 -5.89 6.58
CA ILE A 19 -11.92 -5.27 7.22
C ILE A 19 -13.21 -6.08 6.98
N GLY A 20 -13.09 -7.31 6.50
CA GLY A 20 -14.19 -8.25 6.23
C GLY A 20 -14.77 -8.11 4.82
N GLU A 21 -15.21 -6.91 4.45
CA GLU A 21 -15.82 -6.64 3.13
C GLU A 21 -14.80 -6.26 2.06
N ALA A 22 -13.64 -5.76 2.47
CA ALA A 22 -12.59 -5.31 1.58
C ALA A 22 -11.21 -5.43 2.26
N LEU A 23 -10.17 -5.18 1.47
CA LEU A 23 -8.80 -5.09 1.95
C LEU A 23 -8.32 -3.64 1.90
N ILE A 24 -7.66 -3.19 2.96
CA ILE A 24 -6.94 -1.92 2.98
C ILE A 24 -5.47 -2.20 2.72
N LEU A 25 -4.93 -1.64 1.63
CA LEU A 25 -3.52 -1.72 1.29
C LEU A 25 -2.82 -0.43 1.69
N VAL A 26 -2.01 -0.47 2.75
CA VAL A 26 -1.24 0.69 3.23
C VAL A 26 0.17 0.62 2.66
N ALA A 27 0.51 1.52 1.75
CA ALA A 27 1.89 1.72 1.35
C ALA A 27 2.65 2.46 2.47
N THR A 28 3.68 1.83 3.00
CA THR A 28 4.51 2.38 4.08
C THR A 28 5.67 3.21 3.52
N ASP A 29 6.35 3.93 4.42
CA ASP A 29 7.60 4.65 4.10
C ASP A 29 8.84 3.73 4.09
N ARG A 30 8.66 2.41 4.31
CA ARG A 30 9.75 1.41 4.18
C ARG A 30 10.24 1.33 2.74
N ILE A 31 11.55 1.22 2.57
CA ILE A 31 12.22 1.02 1.30
C ILE A 31 13.09 -0.23 1.38
N SER A 32 13.23 -0.94 0.27
CA SER A 32 14.06 -2.14 0.18
C SER A 32 15.01 -2.05 -1.01
N CYS A 33 16.21 -2.60 -0.85
CA CYS A 33 17.20 -2.75 -1.91
C CYS A 33 17.95 -4.07 -1.72
N PHE A 34 18.33 -4.75 -2.81
CA PHE A 34 18.97 -6.07 -2.78
C PHE A 34 18.25 -7.08 -1.86
N ASP A 35 16.92 -7.14 -2.00
CA ASP A 35 16.01 -7.96 -1.19
C ASP A 35 15.95 -7.71 0.33
N VAL A 36 16.65 -6.68 0.83
CA VAL A 36 16.65 -6.30 2.25
C VAL A 36 15.83 -5.03 2.46
N ILE A 37 14.99 -5.01 3.50
CA ILE A 37 14.35 -3.77 3.98
C ILE A 37 15.40 -2.94 4.69
N LEU A 38 15.56 -1.68 4.29
CA LEU A 38 16.55 -0.79 4.88
C LEU A 38 16.06 -0.25 6.23
N ASN A 39 17.00 0.06 7.12
CA ASN A 39 16.70 0.60 8.46
C ASN A 39 16.12 2.02 8.41
N ASN A 40 16.42 2.79 7.35
CA ASN A 40 15.90 4.12 7.14
C ASN A 40 14.55 4.09 6.41
N LYS A 41 13.75 5.12 6.65
CA LYS A 41 12.48 5.38 5.94
C LYS A 41 12.68 6.51 4.94
N VAL A 42 11.91 6.48 3.86
CA VAL A 42 11.76 7.63 2.96
C VAL A 42 10.45 8.32 3.31
N THR A 43 10.54 9.42 4.05
CA THR A 43 9.39 10.19 4.56
C THR A 43 8.39 10.51 3.44
N LYS A 44 7.11 10.21 3.66
CA LYS A 44 5.98 10.42 2.73
C LYS A 44 6.00 9.56 1.47
N LYS A 45 6.96 8.65 1.29
CA LYS A 45 7.00 7.75 0.12
C LYS A 45 5.71 6.97 -0.02
N GLY A 46 5.20 6.41 1.08
CA GLY A 46 3.94 5.64 1.08
C GLY A 46 2.78 6.44 0.50
N ALA A 47 2.59 7.68 0.98
CA ALA A 47 1.56 8.57 0.50
C ALA A 47 1.69 8.93 -0.99
N VAL A 48 2.91 9.18 -1.48
CA VAL A 48 3.17 9.46 -2.90
C VAL A 48 2.88 8.23 -3.76
N LEU A 49 3.33 7.04 -3.34
CA LEU A 49 3.09 5.79 -4.06
C LEU A 49 1.59 5.47 -4.15
N THR A 50 0.83 5.67 -3.06
CA THR A 50 -0.61 5.47 -3.06
C THR A 50 -1.32 6.41 -4.05
N GLN A 51 -0.96 7.70 -4.05
CA GLN A 51 -1.54 8.68 -4.99
C GLN A 51 -1.20 8.35 -6.44
N MET A 52 0.05 7.96 -6.71
CA MET A 52 0.48 7.57 -8.04
C MET A 52 -0.22 6.29 -8.52
N SER A 53 -0.39 5.28 -7.66
CA SER A 53 -1.17 4.10 -7.99
C SER A 53 -2.63 4.45 -8.30
N LYS A 54 -3.28 5.29 -7.47
CA LYS A 54 -4.64 5.77 -7.73
C LYS A 54 -4.76 6.45 -9.09
N PHE A 55 -3.84 7.36 -9.41
CA PHE A 55 -3.82 8.05 -10.70
C PHE A 55 -3.82 7.06 -11.88
N TRP A 56 -2.92 6.06 -11.85
CA TRP A 56 -2.84 5.08 -12.93
C TRP A 56 -4.07 4.17 -13.01
N PHE A 57 -4.61 3.72 -11.88
CA PHE A 57 -5.85 2.95 -11.87
C PHE A 57 -7.02 3.73 -12.44
N ASP A 58 -7.15 5.02 -12.10
CA ASP A 58 -8.19 5.89 -12.63
C ASP A 58 -7.99 6.14 -14.14
N MET A 59 -6.74 6.31 -14.58
CA MET A 59 -6.38 6.58 -15.98
C MET A 59 -6.60 5.38 -16.91
N THR A 60 -6.44 4.14 -16.43
CA THR A 60 -6.52 2.94 -17.28
C THR A 60 -7.78 2.10 -17.04
N LYS A 61 -8.76 2.62 -16.29
CA LYS A 61 -9.97 1.87 -15.89
C LYS A 61 -10.84 1.41 -17.07
N ASP A 62 -10.76 2.09 -18.21
CA ASP A 62 -11.46 1.79 -19.45
C ASP A 62 -10.72 0.78 -20.34
N ILE A 63 -9.44 0.55 -20.08
CA ILE A 63 -8.60 -0.43 -20.79
C ILE A 63 -8.78 -1.83 -20.17
N LEU A 64 -8.77 -1.94 -18.83
CA LEU A 64 -8.92 -3.20 -18.11
C LEU A 64 -9.54 -2.98 -16.72
N PRO A 65 -10.42 -3.90 -16.24
CA PRO A 65 -10.82 -3.92 -14.85
C PRO A 65 -9.62 -3.99 -13.90
N ASN A 66 -9.71 -3.28 -12.78
CA ASN A 66 -8.73 -3.32 -11.71
C ASN A 66 -9.43 -3.42 -10.35
N HIS A 67 -8.65 -3.51 -9.27
CA HIS A 67 -9.18 -3.80 -7.93
C HIS A 67 -9.60 -2.55 -7.14
N MET A 68 -9.55 -1.37 -7.76
CA MET A 68 -10.00 -0.12 -7.14
C MET A 68 -11.51 0.04 -7.19
#